data_AF-A0A2H0WIJ2-F1
#
_entry.id   AF-A0A2H0WIJ2-F1
#
_cell.length_a   1.000
_cell.length_b   1.000
_cell.length_c   1.000
_cell.angle_alpha   90.00
_cell.angle_beta   90.00
_cell.angle_gamma   90.00
#
_symmetry.space_group_name_H-M   'P 1'
#
loop_
_entity.id
_entity.type
_entity.pdbx_description
1 polymer ?
#
loop_
_entity_poly.entity_id
_entity_poly.type
_entity_poly.pdbx_seq_one_letter_code
_entity_poly.pdbx_strand_id
1 'polypeptide(L)'
;RVLQEKVFVPVGANREIPSNVRIIAATNRPLEDMMKAGTFREDLFYRLNVIPIFLPSLMDRKDDLESLIQIFIKKFNVAHCKRIVGVAADALTVLKRYEWPGNIRELENVIEHMFIMENSNNLSLCSIPESLLSATGTVLPEISVDVPADENTTAAGNLGLRLDDADIEDDAEDTDNSDDMDTSSEDGDINITAGGALDFNIEKEAFEKEFIVKALKTFKGRINQTALHANIPKKTLLRKIEKYGINAKDYA
;
A
#
# COMPACT_ATOMS: atom_id res chain seq x y z
N ARG A 1 17.11 -27.60 38.44
CA ARG A 1 16.35 -28.87 38.43
C ARG A 1 16.19 -29.39 37.00
N VAL A 2 15.23 -28.94 36.18
CA VAL A 2 15.00 -29.51 34.83
C VAL A 2 16.25 -29.60 33.94
N LEU A 3 17.04 -28.53 33.84
CA LEU A 3 18.23 -28.49 32.97
C LEU A 3 19.38 -29.42 33.38
N GLN A 4 19.49 -29.76 34.66
CA GLN A 4 20.63 -30.53 35.20
C GLN A 4 20.22 -31.91 35.69
N GLU A 5 19.11 -31.99 36.42
CA GLU A 5 18.57 -33.25 36.96
C GLU A 5 17.72 -33.99 35.92
N LYS A 6 17.35 -33.34 34.79
CA LYS A 6 16.49 -33.92 33.75
C LYS A 6 15.15 -34.41 34.30
N VAL A 7 14.65 -33.72 35.31
CA VAL A 7 13.42 -34.06 36.03
C VAL A 7 12.59 -32.79 36.20
N PHE A 8 11.28 -32.92 36.05
CA PHE A 8 10.34 -31.83 36.32
C PHE A 8 9.19 -32.31 37.22
N VAL A 9 8.58 -31.34 37.90
CA VAL A 9 7.41 -31.55 38.75
C VAL A 9 6.26 -30.74 38.15
N PRO A 10 5.16 -31.38 37.72
CA PRO A 10 3.95 -30.67 37.29
C PRO A 10 3.40 -29.81 38.43
N VAL A 11 2.85 -28.64 38.10
CA VAL A 11 2.24 -27.76 39.11
C VAL A 11 1.09 -28.49 39.81
N GLY A 12 1.13 -28.56 41.14
CA GLY A 12 0.13 -29.27 41.96
C GLY A 12 0.39 -30.77 42.14
N ALA A 13 1.45 -31.33 41.55
CA ALA A 13 1.89 -32.69 41.83
C ALA A 13 3.12 -32.71 42.75
N ASN A 14 3.25 -33.77 43.54
CA ASN A 14 4.45 -34.00 44.37
C ASN A 14 5.41 -35.04 43.79
N ARG A 15 5.09 -35.62 42.61
CA ARG A 15 5.95 -36.59 41.96
C ARG A 15 6.87 -35.94 40.94
N GLU A 16 8.11 -36.36 41.00
CA GLU A 16 9.13 -36.06 40.01
C GLU A 16 8.99 -37.00 38.80
N ILE A 17 9.07 -36.44 37.59
CA ILE A 17 8.98 -37.19 36.34
C ILE A 17 10.29 -37.00 35.55
N PRO A 18 10.99 -38.07 35.15
CA PRO A 18 12.17 -37.96 34.31
C PRO A 18 11.81 -37.46 32.91
N SER A 19 12.66 -36.62 32.33
CA SER A 19 12.46 -35.98 31.04
C SER A 19 13.73 -36.03 30.21
N ASN A 20 13.62 -36.52 28.98
CA ASN A 20 14.71 -36.52 28.01
C ASN A 20 14.38 -35.53 26.89
N VAL A 21 14.85 -34.30 27.02
CA VAL A 21 14.56 -33.19 26.09
C VAL A 21 15.84 -32.55 25.58
N ARG A 22 15.83 -32.15 24.30
CA ARG A 22 16.84 -31.26 23.73
C ARG A 22 16.31 -29.85 23.78
N ILE A 23 17.02 -28.99 24.51
CA ILE A 23 16.60 -27.59 24.70
C ILE A 23 17.33 -26.73 23.67
N ILE A 24 16.55 -25.99 22.89
CA ILE A 24 17.02 -25.00 21.93
C ILE A 24 16.33 -23.70 22.33
N ALA A 25 17.11 -22.65 22.52
CA ALA A 25 16.62 -21.34 22.90
C ALA A 25 17.23 -20.29 21.99
N ALA A 26 16.46 -19.24 21.68
CA ALA A 26 16.88 -18.12 20.86
C ALA A 26 16.43 -16.83 21.55
N THR A 27 17.25 -15.79 21.45
CA THR A 27 16.99 -14.46 22.02
C THR A 27 17.57 -13.40 21.09
N ASN A 28 16.87 -12.27 20.97
CA ASN A 28 17.38 -11.07 20.30
C ASN A 28 18.07 -10.09 21.26
N ARG A 29 17.99 -10.34 22.57
CA ARG A 29 18.61 -9.49 23.61
C ARG A 29 19.98 -10.03 24.01
N PRO A 30 20.98 -9.16 24.24
CA PRO A 30 22.29 -9.56 24.71
C PRO A 30 22.21 -10.05 26.17
N LEU A 31 22.29 -11.37 26.37
CA LEU A 31 22.17 -11.99 27.70
C LEU A 31 23.32 -11.59 28.63
N GLU A 32 24.51 -11.36 28.09
CA GLU A 32 25.70 -10.96 28.87
C GLU A 32 25.50 -9.62 29.57
N ASP A 33 24.87 -8.65 28.90
CA ASP A 33 24.59 -7.35 29.49
C ASP A 33 23.44 -7.43 30.51
N MET A 34 22.46 -8.31 30.27
CA MET A 34 21.39 -8.58 31.23
C MET A 34 21.89 -9.26 32.51
N MET A 35 22.94 -10.09 32.40
CA MET A 35 23.64 -10.65 33.56
C MET A 35 24.36 -9.56 34.36
N LYS A 36 25.12 -8.68 33.69
CA LYS A 36 25.80 -7.54 34.35
C LYS A 36 24.80 -6.60 35.04
N ALA A 37 23.63 -6.40 34.46
CA ALA A 37 22.55 -5.61 35.04
C ALA A 37 21.77 -6.33 36.16
N GLY A 38 22.08 -7.60 36.47
CA GLY A 38 21.42 -8.38 37.52
C GLY A 38 19.97 -8.81 37.19
N THR A 39 19.49 -8.53 35.98
CA THR A 39 18.13 -8.92 35.53
C THR A 39 18.06 -10.37 35.06
N PHE A 40 19.22 -10.97 34.74
CA PHE A 40 19.31 -12.36 34.33
C PHE A 40 20.22 -13.17 35.24
N ARG A 41 19.79 -14.39 35.55
CA ARG A 41 20.49 -15.28 36.49
C ARG A 41 21.65 -15.99 35.78
N GLU A 42 22.86 -15.82 36.30
CA GLU A 42 24.09 -16.35 35.67
C GLU A 42 24.10 -17.88 35.57
N ASP A 43 23.56 -18.58 36.57
CA ASP A 43 23.51 -20.05 36.58
C ASP A 43 22.71 -20.63 35.40
N LEU A 44 21.71 -19.90 34.90
CA LEU A 44 20.86 -20.28 33.78
C LEU A 44 21.60 -20.04 32.47
N PHE A 45 22.33 -18.92 32.37
CA PHE A 45 23.13 -18.60 31.19
C PHE A 45 24.15 -19.70 30.90
N TYR A 46 24.95 -20.09 31.88
CA TYR A 46 26.00 -21.11 31.67
C TYR A 46 25.44 -22.51 31.36
N ARG A 47 24.19 -22.81 31.74
CA ARG A 47 23.53 -24.09 31.41
C ARG A 47 22.91 -24.10 30.02
N LEU A 48 22.53 -22.93 29.52
CA LEU A 48 21.83 -22.77 28.25
C LEU A 48 22.81 -22.45 27.11
N ASN A 49 23.82 -21.62 27.38
CA ASN A 49 24.83 -21.19 26.42
C ASN A 49 26.03 -22.15 26.34
N VAL A 50 25.77 -23.40 25.94
CA VAL A 50 26.84 -24.40 25.73
C VAL A 50 27.46 -24.27 24.35
N ILE A 51 26.62 -24.12 23.32
CA ILE A 51 27.04 -23.91 21.93
C ILE A 51 26.29 -22.69 21.41
N PRO A 52 26.89 -21.48 21.47
CA PRO A 52 26.28 -20.30 20.90
C PRO A 52 26.26 -20.39 19.38
N ILE A 53 25.11 -20.06 18.78
CA ILE A 53 24.96 -19.89 17.35
C ILE A 53 24.50 -18.46 17.12
N PHE A 54 25.38 -17.65 16.51
CA PHE A 54 25.06 -16.28 16.13
C PHE A 54 24.45 -16.27 14.73
N LEU A 55 23.24 -15.73 14.63
CA LEU A 55 22.58 -15.53 13.35
C LEU A 55 22.99 -14.16 12.80
N PRO A 56 23.73 -14.11 11.67
CA PRO A 56 24.10 -12.83 11.07
C PRO A 56 22.88 -12.14 10.46
N SER A 57 22.91 -10.81 10.40
CA SER A 57 21.86 -10.01 9.77
C SER A 57 21.83 -10.28 8.28
N LEU A 58 20.68 -10.00 7.63
CA LEU A 58 20.56 -10.05 6.18
C LEU A 58 21.60 -9.16 5.47
N MET A 59 22.03 -8.07 6.11
CA MET A 59 23.09 -7.19 5.59
C MET A 59 24.44 -7.86 5.42
N ASP A 60 24.80 -8.77 6.32
CA ASP A 60 26.10 -9.46 6.26
C ASP A 60 26.10 -10.55 5.18
N ARG A 61 24.93 -10.88 4.62
CA ARG A 61 24.69 -11.95 3.65
C ARG A 61 23.86 -11.49 2.44
N LYS A 62 24.20 -10.33 1.86
CA LYS A 62 23.48 -9.79 0.70
C LYS A 62 23.48 -10.71 -0.52
N ASP A 63 24.46 -11.62 -0.62
CA ASP A 63 24.53 -12.61 -1.70
C ASP A 63 23.38 -13.65 -1.63
N ASP A 64 22.81 -13.90 -0.44
CA ASP A 64 21.67 -14.80 -0.25
C ASP A 64 20.33 -14.16 -0.66
N LEU A 65 20.29 -12.84 -0.84
CA LEU A 65 19.06 -12.06 -1.01
C LEU A 65 18.27 -12.50 -2.25
N GLU A 66 18.96 -12.73 -3.38
CA GLU A 66 18.32 -13.22 -4.61
C GLU A 66 17.65 -14.58 -4.41
N SER A 67 18.35 -15.50 -3.76
CA SER A 67 17.85 -16.85 -3.48
C SER A 67 16.65 -16.81 -2.53
N LEU A 68 16.70 -15.96 -1.51
CA LEU A 68 15.59 -15.75 -0.57
C LEU A 68 14.35 -15.19 -1.29
N ILE A 69 14.52 -14.18 -2.14
CA ILE A 69 13.42 -13.61 -2.92
C ILE A 69 12.76 -14.67 -3.80
N GLN A 70 13.54 -15.52 -4.48
CA GLN A 70 12.99 -16.60 -5.29
C GLN A 70 12.16 -17.60 -4.47
N ILE A 71 12.59 -17.90 -3.24
CA ILE A 71 11.83 -18.78 -2.32
C ILE A 71 10.50 -18.11 -1.93
N PHE A 72 10.51 -16.81 -1.62
CA PHE A 72 9.29 -16.08 -1.30
C PHE A 72 8.33 -15.98 -2.48
N ILE A 73 8.82 -15.69 -3.68
CA ILE A 73 7.98 -15.66 -4.90
C ILE A 73 7.31 -17.02 -5.12
N LYS A 74 8.05 -18.13 -4.97
CA LYS A 74 7.46 -19.48 -5.07
C LYS A 74 6.39 -19.71 -4.02
N LYS A 75 6.61 -19.28 -2.77
CA LYS A 75 5.65 -19.38 -1.68
C LYS A 75 4.37 -18.57 -1.97
N PHE A 76 4.50 -17.33 -2.43
CA PHE A 76 3.37 -16.45 -2.72
C PHE A 76 2.61 -16.83 -3.99
N ASN A 77 3.28 -17.36 -5.01
CA ASN A 77 2.62 -17.94 -6.18
C ASN A 77 1.64 -19.05 -5.79
N VAL A 78 2.01 -19.90 -4.82
CA VAL A 78 1.11 -20.95 -4.31
C VAL A 78 -0.03 -20.34 -3.47
N ALA A 79 0.27 -19.35 -2.63
CA ALA A 79 -0.72 -18.75 -1.73
C ALA A 79 -1.79 -17.91 -2.47
N HIS A 80 -1.41 -17.19 -3.52
CA HIS A 80 -2.27 -16.23 -4.21
C HIS A 80 -2.68 -16.68 -5.62
N CYS A 81 -2.30 -17.90 -6.04
CA CYS A 81 -2.60 -18.45 -7.36
C CYS A 81 -2.17 -17.57 -8.56
N LYS A 82 -1.19 -16.67 -8.38
CA LYS A 82 -0.57 -15.91 -9.48
C LYS A 82 0.66 -16.65 -10.02
N ARG A 83 1.12 -16.27 -11.21
CA ARG A 83 2.32 -16.83 -11.86
C ARG A 83 3.37 -15.76 -12.07
N ILE A 84 4.00 -15.32 -10.98
CA ILE A 84 5.14 -14.40 -11.06
C ILE A 84 6.42 -15.20 -11.29
N VAL A 85 7.16 -14.85 -12.33
CA VAL A 85 8.37 -15.55 -12.79
C VAL A 85 9.62 -15.07 -12.05
N GLY A 86 9.67 -13.79 -11.69
CA GLY A 86 10.83 -13.21 -11.02
C GLY A 86 10.69 -11.73 -10.66
N VAL A 87 11.86 -11.10 -10.46
CA VAL A 87 12.03 -9.68 -10.14
C VAL A 87 12.83 -9.01 -11.25
N ALA A 88 12.44 -7.79 -11.62
CA ALA A 88 13.20 -6.98 -12.56
C ALA A 88 14.59 -6.64 -12.01
N ALA A 89 15.59 -6.52 -12.89
CA ALA A 89 16.96 -6.19 -12.49
C ALA A 89 17.06 -4.85 -11.73
N ASP A 90 16.25 -3.87 -12.14
CA ASP A 90 16.20 -2.54 -11.52
C ASP A 90 15.69 -2.63 -10.08
N ALA A 91 14.60 -3.37 -9.87
CA ALA A 91 14.03 -3.61 -8.55
C ALA A 91 15.02 -4.39 -7.65
N LEU A 92 15.71 -5.38 -8.20
CA LEU A 92 16.73 -6.15 -7.47
C LEU A 92 17.88 -5.26 -6.99
N THR A 93 18.31 -4.31 -7.83
CA THR A 93 19.39 -3.37 -7.47
C THR A 93 19.00 -2.50 -6.28
N VAL A 94 17.74 -2.02 -6.25
CA VAL A 94 17.20 -1.26 -5.12
C VAL A 94 17.13 -2.12 -3.85
N LEU A 95 16.63 -3.35 -3.96
CA LEU A 95 16.54 -4.28 -2.83
C LEU A 95 17.91 -4.64 -2.24
N LYS A 96 18.97 -4.71 -3.06
CA LYS A 96 20.36 -4.94 -2.60
C LYS A 96 20.98 -3.73 -1.90
N ARG A 97 20.59 -2.53 -2.31
CA ARG A 97 21.11 -1.27 -1.73
C ARG A 97 20.59 -1.03 -0.32
N TYR A 98 19.38 -1.48 -0.04
CA TYR A 98 18.73 -1.28 1.25
C TYR A 98 19.38 -2.09 2.39
N GLU A 99 19.28 -1.55 3.61
CA GLU A 99 19.94 -2.07 4.81
C GLU A 99 19.09 -3.07 5.61
N TRP A 100 17.79 -3.22 5.30
CA TRP A 100 16.91 -4.23 5.91
C TRP A 100 16.96 -4.29 7.46
N PRO A 101 16.63 -3.20 8.18
CA PRO A 101 16.61 -3.18 9.65
C PRO A 101 15.72 -4.27 10.27
N GLY A 102 14.63 -4.67 9.62
CA GLY A 102 13.76 -5.77 10.03
C GLY A 102 14.19 -7.16 9.50
N ASN A 103 15.39 -7.26 8.92
CA ASN A 103 15.95 -8.47 8.32
C ASN A 103 14.97 -9.15 7.34
N ILE A 104 14.91 -10.48 7.39
CA ILE A 104 14.12 -11.34 6.50
C ILE A 104 12.62 -11.05 6.63
N ARG A 105 12.14 -10.58 7.78
CA ARG A 105 10.72 -10.31 8.02
C ARG A 105 10.25 -9.06 7.29
N GLU A 106 11.08 -8.02 7.25
CA GLU A 106 10.82 -6.84 6.43
C GLU A 106 10.91 -7.17 4.94
N LEU A 107 11.90 -7.97 4.53
CA LEU A 107 12.00 -8.46 3.16
C LEU A 107 10.75 -9.24 2.73
N GLU A 108 10.27 -10.16 3.57
CA GLU A 108 9.04 -10.92 3.29
C GLU A 108 7.83 -9.99 3.09
N ASN A 109 7.63 -9.04 4.00
CA ASN A 109 6.53 -8.07 3.91
C ASN A 109 6.61 -7.19 2.66
N VAL A 110 7.81 -6.74 2.30
CA VAL A 110 8.02 -5.93 1.09
C VAL A 110 7.71 -6.75 -0.16
N ILE A 111 8.20 -7.99 -0.25
CA ILE A 111 7.95 -8.85 -1.39
C ILE A 111 6.46 -9.21 -1.48
N GLU A 112 5.79 -9.44 -0.36
CA GLU A 112 4.34 -9.64 -0.32
C GLU A 112 3.58 -8.40 -0.83
N HIS A 113 3.96 -7.20 -0.36
CA HIS A 113 3.39 -5.95 -0.85
C HIS A 113 3.58 -5.79 -2.37
N MET A 114 4.80 -6.01 -2.87
CA MET A 114 5.10 -5.96 -4.30
C MET A 114 4.23 -6.97 -5.07
N PHE A 115 4.05 -8.17 -4.54
CA PHE A 115 3.25 -9.22 -5.14
C PHE A 115 1.75 -8.88 -5.23
N ILE A 116 1.21 -8.19 -4.21
CA ILE A 116 -0.18 -7.74 -4.19
C ILE A 116 -0.40 -6.61 -5.20
N MET A 117 0.51 -5.63 -5.22
CA MET A 117 0.43 -4.47 -6.11
C MET A 117 0.66 -4.81 -7.59
N GLU A 118 1.49 -5.81 -7.87
CA GLU A 118 1.84 -6.19 -9.23
C GLU A 118 0.71 -7.00 -9.90
N ASN A 119 0.31 -6.54 -11.09
CA ASN A 119 -0.64 -7.24 -11.97
C ASN A 119 0.06 -8.02 -13.09
N SER A 120 1.37 -7.84 -13.24
CA SER A 120 2.18 -8.48 -14.28
C SER A 120 2.88 -9.75 -13.77
N ASN A 121 3.51 -10.49 -14.68
CA ASN A 121 4.24 -11.73 -14.35
C ASN A 121 5.64 -11.47 -13.75
N ASN A 122 6.04 -10.21 -13.52
CA ASN A 122 7.37 -9.87 -13.03
C ASN A 122 7.32 -8.68 -12.06
N LEU A 123 8.01 -8.75 -10.93
CA LEU A 123 8.00 -7.65 -9.95
C LEU A 123 8.81 -6.47 -10.48
N SER A 124 8.12 -5.35 -10.71
CA SER A 124 8.69 -4.12 -11.29
C SER A 124 9.09 -3.11 -10.20
N LEU A 125 9.82 -2.06 -10.58
CA LEU A 125 10.22 -1.01 -9.64
C LEU A 125 9.01 -0.26 -9.04
N CYS A 126 7.91 -0.14 -9.80
CA CYS A 126 6.70 0.56 -9.39
C CYS A 126 5.91 -0.13 -8.28
N SER A 127 6.11 -1.43 -8.05
CA SER A 127 5.42 -2.18 -6.99
C SER A 127 6.18 -2.14 -5.65
N ILE A 128 7.41 -1.62 -5.64
CA ILE A 128 8.19 -1.42 -4.42
C ILE A 128 7.48 -0.35 -3.56
N PRO A 129 7.31 -0.59 -2.25
CA PRO A 129 6.73 0.40 -1.35
C PRO A 129 7.58 1.68 -1.31
N GLU A 130 6.91 2.83 -1.30
CA GLU A 130 7.53 4.16 -1.34
C GLU A 130 8.55 4.39 -0.19
N SER A 131 8.33 3.76 0.97
CA SER A 131 9.26 3.76 2.10
C SER A 131 10.68 3.28 1.71
N LEU A 132 10.77 2.24 0.87
CA LEU A 132 12.06 1.74 0.37
C LEU A 132 12.69 2.65 -0.68
N LEU A 133 11.87 3.21 -1.56
CA LEU A 133 12.33 4.12 -2.61
C LEU A 133 12.90 5.41 -2.01
N SER A 134 12.21 5.96 -1.01
CA SER A 134 12.64 7.13 -0.24
C SER A 134 13.95 6.84 0.52
N ALA A 135 14.04 5.69 1.20
CA ALA A 135 15.24 5.34 1.97
C ALA A 135 16.49 5.03 1.12
N THR A 136 16.32 4.57 -0.12
CA THR A 136 17.45 4.29 -1.04
C THR A 136 17.83 5.50 -1.92
N GLY A 137 17.07 6.60 -1.85
CA GLY A 137 17.30 7.80 -2.66
C GLY A 137 17.25 7.54 -4.17
N THR A 138 16.56 6.47 -4.59
CA THR A 138 16.46 6.10 -6.00
C THR A 138 15.23 6.78 -6.56
N VAL A 139 15.46 7.90 -7.24
CA VAL A 139 14.43 8.59 -8.03
C VAL A 139 14.02 7.62 -9.14
N LEU A 140 12.72 7.28 -9.22
CA LEU A 140 12.17 6.65 -10.41
C LEU A 140 12.63 7.51 -11.60
N PRO A 141 13.18 6.94 -12.69
CA PRO A 141 13.47 7.75 -13.87
C PRO A 141 12.18 8.47 -14.23
N GLU A 142 12.20 9.80 -14.18
CA GLU A 142 11.11 10.63 -14.67
C GLU A 142 10.79 10.07 -16.06
N ILE A 143 9.58 9.55 -16.22
CA ILE A 143 9.07 9.24 -17.54
C ILE A 143 8.94 10.61 -18.19
N SER A 144 9.97 11.04 -18.92
CA SER A 144 9.86 12.10 -19.89
C SER A 144 8.93 11.57 -20.96
N VAL A 145 7.62 11.78 -20.74
CA VAL A 145 6.64 11.65 -21.80
C VAL A 145 6.94 12.82 -22.73
N ASP A 146 7.90 12.62 -23.64
CA ASP A 146 7.95 13.40 -24.87
C ASP A 146 6.69 13.02 -25.63
N VAL A 147 5.61 13.75 -25.35
CA VAL A 147 4.43 13.79 -26.20
C VAL A 147 4.89 14.50 -27.47
N PRO A 148 5.05 13.81 -28.62
CA PRO A 148 5.29 14.50 -29.86
C PRO A 148 3.99 15.23 -30.18
N ALA A 149 4.04 16.56 -30.12
CA ALA A 149 3.01 17.41 -30.66
C ALA A 149 3.10 17.35 -32.19
N ASP A 150 2.50 16.32 -32.80
CA ASP A 150 2.25 16.33 -34.25
C ASP A 150 0.77 16.56 -34.51
N GLU A 151 0.49 17.79 -34.91
CA GLU A 151 -0.75 18.17 -35.57
C GLU A 151 -0.85 17.47 -36.94
N ASN A 152 -1.97 16.77 -37.11
CA ASN A 152 -2.74 16.66 -38.36
C ASN A 152 -2.24 15.70 -39.46
N THR A 153 -2.94 14.58 -39.66
CA THR A 153 -3.42 14.14 -40.99
C THR A 153 -4.55 13.11 -40.86
N THR A 154 -5.70 13.49 -41.40
CA THR A 154 -6.87 12.68 -41.77
C THR A 154 -6.51 11.50 -42.67
N ALA A 155 -7.01 10.29 -42.37
CA ALA A 155 -7.46 9.32 -43.39
C ALA A 155 -8.29 8.19 -42.76
N ALA A 156 -9.34 7.82 -43.50
CA ALA A 156 -10.36 6.86 -43.15
C ALA A 156 -9.85 5.43 -42.90
N GLY A 157 -10.59 4.70 -42.05
CA GLY A 157 -10.37 3.28 -41.80
C GLY A 157 -11.52 2.65 -41.02
N ASN A 158 -12.56 2.28 -41.75
CA ASN A 158 -13.68 1.43 -41.34
C ASN A 158 -13.31 0.34 -40.31
N LEU A 159 -13.99 0.33 -39.16
CA LEU A 159 -14.28 -0.89 -38.41
C LEU A 159 -15.68 -0.77 -37.82
N GLY A 160 -16.61 -1.49 -38.44
CA GLY A 160 -17.97 -1.61 -37.95
C GLY A 160 -18.03 -2.44 -36.68
N LEU A 161 -18.72 -1.92 -35.68
CA LEU A 161 -19.50 -2.74 -34.77
C LEU A 161 -20.96 -2.35 -34.94
N ARG A 162 -21.74 -3.31 -35.46
CA ARG A 162 -23.19 -3.36 -35.34
C ARG A 162 -23.50 -3.59 -33.85
N LEU A 163 -24.32 -2.73 -33.27
CA LEU A 163 -25.08 -3.04 -32.07
C LEU A 163 -26.51 -3.22 -32.54
N ASP A 164 -26.92 -4.48 -32.56
CA ASP A 164 -28.30 -4.90 -32.80
C ASP A 164 -29.18 -4.46 -31.62
N ASP A 165 -30.44 -4.19 -31.94
CA ASP A 165 -31.54 -3.89 -31.04
C ASP A 165 -31.60 -4.82 -29.82
N ALA A 166 -31.64 -4.24 -28.63
CA ALA A 166 -32.20 -4.89 -27.46
C ALA A 166 -32.84 -3.82 -26.56
N ASP A 167 -34.15 -3.93 -26.45
CA ASP A 167 -35.02 -3.20 -25.55
C ASP A 167 -34.48 -3.23 -24.11
N ILE A 168 -34.30 -2.05 -23.51
CA ILE A 168 -34.33 -1.92 -22.05
C ILE A 168 -35.36 -0.84 -21.73
N GLU A 169 -36.38 -1.32 -21.04
CA GLU A 169 -37.61 -0.66 -20.69
C GLU A 169 -37.39 0.60 -19.85
N ASP A 170 -38.31 1.51 -20.10
CA ASP A 170 -38.67 2.68 -19.34
C ASP A 170 -39.09 2.27 -17.93
N ASP A 171 -38.32 2.64 -16.91
CA ASP A 171 -38.79 2.68 -15.52
C ASP A 171 -38.26 3.96 -14.86
N ALA A 172 -38.91 5.06 -15.20
CA ALA A 172 -38.99 6.21 -14.34
C ALA A 172 -39.93 5.89 -13.16
N GLU A 173 -39.38 5.33 -12.07
CA GLU A 173 -40.06 5.36 -10.78
C GLU A 173 -39.51 6.50 -9.91
N ASP A 174 -40.39 7.48 -9.70
CA ASP A 174 -40.38 8.38 -8.56
C ASP A 174 -40.24 7.56 -7.27
N THR A 175 -39.09 7.66 -6.62
CA THR A 175 -39.00 7.45 -5.18
C THR A 175 -38.58 8.77 -4.54
N ASP A 176 -39.61 9.53 -4.19
CA ASP A 176 -39.54 10.52 -3.12
C ASP A 176 -39.23 9.76 -1.83
N ASN A 177 -37.96 9.73 -1.45
CA ASN A 177 -37.55 9.48 -0.08
C ASN A 177 -36.60 10.61 0.32
N SER A 178 -37.17 11.51 1.11
CA SER A 178 -36.48 12.29 2.11
C SER A 178 -35.48 11.41 2.86
N ASP A 179 -34.21 11.61 2.61
CA ASP A 179 -33.18 11.36 3.61
C ASP A 179 -32.19 12.52 3.56
N ASP A 180 -32.20 13.23 4.68
CA ASP A 180 -31.21 14.20 5.08
C ASP A 180 -29.81 13.63 4.85
N MET A 181 -29.06 14.24 3.92
CA MET A 181 -27.61 14.25 4.02
C MET A 181 -27.15 15.69 4.17
N ASP A 182 -27.60 16.25 5.29
CA ASP A 182 -26.80 17.22 6.01
C ASP A 182 -25.46 16.56 6.34
N THR A 183 -24.39 17.08 5.77
CA THR A 183 -23.03 16.88 6.28
C THR A 183 -22.45 18.24 6.62
N SER A 184 -23.23 19.04 7.35
CA SER A 184 -22.71 19.83 8.45
C SER A 184 -22.45 18.84 9.60
N SER A 185 -21.33 18.13 9.56
CA SER A 185 -20.80 17.50 10.77
C SER A 185 -19.88 18.53 11.41
N GLU A 186 -20.41 19.22 12.41
CA GLU A 186 -19.60 19.76 13.50
C GLU A 186 -18.86 18.58 14.13
N ASP A 187 -17.55 18.47 13.89
CA ASP A 187 -16.67 17.69 14.74
C ASP A 187 -15.34 18.43 14.87
N GLY A 188 -15.14 18.99 16.07
CA GLY A 188 -13.86 19.09 16.74
C GLY A 188 -12.86 20.13 16.21
N ASP A 189 -12.80 21.25 16.92
CA ASP A 189 -11.56 22.02 17.05
C ASP A 189 -10.42 21.08 17.48
N ILE A 190 -9.56 20.70 16.55
CA ILE A 190 -8.20 20.24 16.86
C ILE A 190 -7.24 21.26 16.27
N ASN A 191 -6.90 22.24 17.10
CA ASN A 191 -5.88 23.22 16.80
C ASN A 191 -4.51 22.53 16.90
N ILE A 192 -3.96 22.06 15.78
CA ILE A 192 -2.53 21.72 15.66
C ILE A 192 -1.89 22.79 14.79
N THR A 193 -1.34 23.80 15.45
CA THR A 193 -0.41 24.73 14.82
C THR A 193 0.96 24.08 14.71
N ALA A 194 1.42 23.85 13.48
CA ALA A 194 2.79 24.04 12.98
C ALA A 194 3.14 22.98 11.92
N GLY A 195 3.27 23.43 10.67
CA GLY A 195 3.99 22.69 9.62
C GLY A 195 3.15 22.35 8.39
N GLY A 196 2.97 23.33 7.49
CA GLY A 196 2.82 23.15 6.04
C GLY A 196 1.97 21.97 5.54
N ALA A 197 0.76 21.78 6.06
CA ALA A 197 -0.19 20.82 5.52
C ALA A 197 -1.04 21.51 4.44
N LEU A 198 -1.08 20.93 3.24
CA LEU A 198 -2.02 21.30 2.19
C LEU A 198 -3.44 21.09 2.75
N ASP A 199 -4.21 22.18 2.85
CA ASP A 199 -5.60 22.12 3.30
C ASP A 199 -6.42 21.36 2.23
N PHE A 200 -6.60 20.06 2.44
CA PHE A 200 -7.34 19.16 1.55
C PHE A 200 -8.73 19.71 1.18
N ASN A 201 -9.38 20.44 2.08
CA ASN A 201 -10.67 21.06 1.81
C ASN A 201 -10.56 22.22 0.81
N ILE A 202 -9.52 23.05 0.92
CA ILE A 202 -9.27 24.17 0.01
C ILE A 202 -8.88 23.64 -1.37
N GLU A 203 -8.02 22.63 -1.42
CA GLU A 203 -7.57 22.02 -2.68
C GLU A 203 -8.70 21.24 -3.39
N LYS A 204 -9.55 20.54 -2.62
CA LYS A 204 -10.76 19.89 -3.13
C LYS A 204 -11.75 20.90 -3.73
N GLU A 205 -12.00 22.03 -3.05
CA GLU A 205 -12.90 23.06 -3.57
C GLU A 205 -12.33 23.73 -4.84
N ALA A 206 -11.02 23.93 -4.92
CA ALA A 206 -10.36 24.47 -6.12
C ALA A 206 -10.51 23.52 -7.32
N PHE A 207 -10.28 22.22 -7.12
CA PHE A 207 -10.42 21.20 -8.17
C PHE A 207 -11.87 21.08 -8.67
N GLU A 208 -12.85 21.08 -7.75
CA GLU A 208 -14.27 21.04 -8.13
C GLU A 208 -14.69 22.26 -8.96
N LYS A 209 -14.20 23.45 -8.59
CA LYS A 209 -14.44 24.69 -9.33
C LYS A 209 -13.86 24.61 -10.74
N GLU A 210 -12.62 24.16 -10.87
CA GLU A 210 -11.94 24.03 -12.17
C GLU A 210 -12.65 23.00 -13.06
N PHE A 211 -13.07 21.87 -12.49
CA PHE A 211 -13.81 20.83 -13.18
C PHE A 211 -15.14 21.34 -13.75
N ILE A 212 -15.92 22.08 -12.95
CA ILE A 212 -17.21 22.66 -13.40
C ILE A 212 -16.98 23.71 -14.50
N VAL A 213 -15.94 24.55 -14.39
CA VAL A 213 -15.60 25.55 -15.41
C VAL A 213 -15.18 24.88 -16.73
N LYS A 214 -14.35 23.83 -16.66
CA LYS A 214 -13.92 23.07 -17.84
C LYS A 214 -15.10 22.37 -18.53
N ALA A 215 -16.02 21.80 -17.75
CA ALA A 215 -17.23 21.19 -18.25
C ALA A 215 -18.15 22.23 -18.94
N LEU A 216 -18.37 23.39 -18.30
CA LEU A 216 -19.20 24.47 -18.87
C LEU A 216 -18.62 25.06 -20.17
N LYS A 217 -17.30 25.18 -20.28
CA LYS A 217 -16.62 25.64 -21.51
C LYS A 217 -16.81 24.65 -22.67
N THR A 218 -16.73 23.35 -22.39
CA THR A 218 -16.86 22.31 -23.41
C THR A 218 -18.26 22.30 -24.03
N PHE A 219 -19.30 22.55 -23.23
CA PHE A 219 -20.69 22.52 -23.68
C PHE A 219 -21.33 23.90 -23.90
N LYS A 220 -20.51 24.96 -24.01
CA LYS A 220 -20.95 26.34 -24.34
C LYS A 220 -22.10 26.81 -23.43
N GLY A 221 -21.95 26.66 -22.13
CA GLY A 221 -22.95 27.12 -21.15
C GLY A 221 -24.26 26.32 -21.12
N ARG A 222 -24.38 25.20 -21.84
CA ARG A 222 -25.58 24.34 -21.81
C ARG A 222 -25.62 23.47 -20.55
N ILE A 223 -26.32 23.96 -19.54
CA ILE A 223 -26.41 23.35 -18.19
C ILE A 223 -26.90 21.89 -18.24
N ASN A 224 -27.95 21.59 -19.02
CA ASN A 224 -28.50 20.23 -19.08
C ASN A 224 -27.52 19.22 -19.71
N GLN A 225 -26.79 19.62 -20.76
CA GLN A 225 -25.79 18.77 -21.42
C GLN A 225 -24.54 18.59 -20.54
N THR A 226 -24.15 19.66 -19.84
CA THR A 226 -23.03 19.63 -18.89
C THR A 226 -23.31 18.71 -17.72
N ALA A 227 -24.52 18.74 -17.15
CA ALA A 227 -24.91 17.87 -16.03
C ALA A 227 -24.88 16.39 -16.40
N LEU A 228 -25.35 16.04 -17.60
CA LEU A 228 -25.36 14.67 -18.11
C LEU A 228 -23.94 14.16 -18.36
N HIS A 229 -23.08 14.95 -19.00
CA HIS A 229 -21.69 14.55 -19.27
C HIS A 229 -20.78 14.57 -18.03
N ALA A 230 -21.04 15.45 -17.07
CA ALA A 230 -20.32 15.49 -15.81
C ALA A 230 -20.81 14.43 -14.80
N ASN A 231 -21.90 13.70 -15.11
CA ASN A 231 -22.56 12.74 -14.24
C ASN A 231 -22.93 13.35 -12.86
N ILE A 232 -23.40 14.60 -12.85
CA ILE A 232 -23.81 15.33 -11.63
C ILE A 232 -25.29 15.71 -11.77
N PRO A 233 -26.14 15.44 -10.76
CA PRO A 233 -27.53 15.87 -10.78
C PRO A 233 -27.65 17.37 -11.02
N LYS A 234 -28.58 17.78 -11.90
CA LYS A 234 -28.78 19.18 -12.29
C LYS A 234 -28.90 20.13 -11.09
N LYS A 235 -29.62 19.71 -10.04
CA LYS A 235 -29.82 20.49 -8.80
C LYS A 235 -28.51 20.73 -8.05
N THR A 236 -27.66 19.70 -7.98
CA THR A 236 -26.32 19.77 -7.35
C THR A 236 -25.38 20.66 -8.16
N LEU A 237 -25.43 20.57 -9.49
CA LEU A 237 -24.62 21.40 -10.37
C LEU A 237 -25.01 22.89 -10.26
N LEU A 238 -26.32 23.21 -10.23
CA LEU A 238 -26.80 24.56 -10.01
C LEU A 238 -26.38 25.12 -8.64
N ARG A 239 -26.50 24.31 -7.56
CA ARG A 239 -26.05 24.69 -6.21
C ARG A 239 -24.56 24.99 -6.15
N LYS A 240 -23.72 24.19 -6.82
CA LYS A 240 -22.27 24.42 -6.88
C LYS A 240 -21.91 25.65 -7.73
N ILE A 241 -22.60 25.89 -8.83
CA ILE A 241 -22.43 27.10 -9.66
C ILE A 241 -22.74 28.37 -8.86
N GLU A 242 -23.79 28.35 -8.04
CA GLU A 242 -24.16 29.44 -7.14
C GLU A 242 -23.14 29.61 -6.00
N LYS A 243 -22.72 28.50 -5.35
CA LYS A 243 -21.68 28.52 -4.29
C LYS A 243 -20.34 29.10 -4.78
N TYR A 244 -19.93 28.81 -6.00
CA TYR A 244 -18.66 29.27 -6.58
C TYR A 244 -18.76 30.58 -7.37
N GLY A 245 -19.95 31.19 -7.45
CA GLY A 245 -20.19 32.46 -8.15
C GLY A 245 -19.93 32.40 -9.66
N ILE A 246 -20.09 31.23 -10.29
CA ILE A 246 -19.81 31.05 -11.72
C ILE A 246 -21.07 31.43 -12.50
N ASN A 247 -20.98 32.33 -13.48
CA ASN A 247 -22.12 32.66 -14.33
C ASN A 247 -22.09 31.82 -15.60
N ALA A 248 -23.06 30.91 -15.77
CA ALA A 248 -23.11 29.98 -16.90
C ALA A 248 -23.28 30.67 -18.27
N LYS A 249 -23.72 31.94 -18.29
CA LYS A 249 -23.89 32.75 -19.51
C LYS A 249 -22.58 33.33 -20.05
N ASP A 250 -21.55 33.43 -19.22
CA ASP A 250 -20.25 33.99 -19.64
C ASP A 250 -19.43 32.98 -20.46
N TYR A 251 -19.89 31.72 -20.50
CA TYR A 251 -19.27 30.60 -21.22
C TYR A 251 -20.16 30.06 -22.34
N ALA A 252 -21.19 30.82 -22.75
CA ALA A 252 -22.15 30.49 -23.81
C ALA A 252 -21.67 30.93 -25.20
#